data_AF-A0A5J4XLF7-F1
#
_entry.id   AF-A0A5J4XLF7-F1
#
_cell.length_a   1.000
_cell.length_b   1.000
_cell.length_c   1.000
_cell.angle_alpha   90.00
_cell.angle_beta   90.00
_cell.angle_gamma   90.00
#
_symmetry.space_group_name_H-M   'P 1'
#
loop_
_entity.id
_entity.type
_entity.pdbx_description
1 polymer ?
#
loop_
_entity_poly.entity_id
_entity_poly.type
_entity_poly.pdbx_seq_one_letter_code
_entity_poly.pdbx_strand_id
1 'polypeptide(L)'
;MQLKQLARVVVRFNPWQTNGRSAREFLSRCQSPAATASNPDCKVECLVRLQGDPYVIVQYTNQKQERIDTGSKTVAQILAQINAVAEEMTITEMLSKAGVLGKKLDSDWGVQNDVGTSSKTPHE
;
A
#
# COMPACT_ATOMS: atom_id res chain seq x y z
N MET A 1 -1.61 5.87 -12.03
CA MET A 1 -1.51 5.76 -10.55
C MET A 1 -2.90 6.01 -9.99
N GLN A 2 -3.33 5.27 -8.97
CA GLN A 2 -4.60 5.53 -8.28
C GLN A 2 -4.29 6.22 -6.94
N LEU A 3 -5.08 7.23 -6.58
CA LEU A 3 -4.91 8.04 -5.36
C LEU A 3 -5.94 7.71 -4.27
N LYS A 4 -6.76 6.67 -4.47
CA LYS A 4 -7.91 6.32 -3.60
C LYS A 4 -7.57 6.23 -2.11
N GLN A 5 -6.44 5.61 -1.78
CA GLN A 5 -6.01 5.40 -0.39
C GLN A 5 -5.07 6.49 0.14
N LEU A 6 -4.85 7.55 -0.65
CA LEU A 6 -3.94 8.64 -0.29
C LEU A 6 -4.73 9.87 0.14
N ALA A 7 -4.38 10.45 1.29
CA ALA A 7 -4.93 11.70 1.79
C ALA A 7 -4.11 12.91 1.32
N ARG A 8 -2.77 12.77 1.30
CA ARG A 8 -1.85 13.85 0.93
C ARG A 8 -0.56 13.31 0.35
N VAL A 9 -0.04 14.00 -0.66
CA VAL A 9 1.25 13.74 -1.28
C VAL A 9 2.05 15.03 -1.31
N VAL A 10 3.26 15.02 -0.77
CA VAL A 10 4.19 16.15 -0.82
C VAL A 10 5.45 15.71 -1.56
N VAL A 11 5.74 16.35 -2.68
CA VAL A 11 6.93 16.06 -3.48
C VAL A 11 7.92 17.20 -3.31
N ARG A 12 9.12 16.89 -2.82
CA ARG A 12 10.23 17.86 -2.74
C ARG A 12 11.35 17.49 -3.69
N PHE A 13 11.79 18.47 -4.49
CA PHE A 13 12.96 18.30 -5.35
C PHE A 13 13.61 19.64 -5.71
N ASN A 14 14.84 19.55 -6.21
CA ASN A 14 15.53 20.64 -6.91
C ASN A 14 15.37 20.44 -8.44
N PRO A 15 14.80 21.41 -9.19
CA PRO A 15 14.56 21.27 -10.63
C PRO A 15 15.84 21.24 -11.47
N TRP A 16 16.94 21.81 -10.96
CA TRP A 16 18.23 21.88 -11.64
C TRP A 16 19.11 20.64 -11.38
N GLN A 17 18.82 19.86 -10.34
CA GLN A 17 19.57 18.64 -10.06
C GLN A 17 18.98 17.43 -10.79
N THR A 18 19.86 16.52 -11.21
CA THR A 18 19.50 15.29 -11.94
C THR A 18 18.82 14.25 -11.04
N ASN A 19 19.21 14.20 -9.76
CA ASN A 19 18.64 13.30 -8.74
C ASN A 19 17.12 13.53 -8.51
N GLY A 20 16.58 14.71 -8.85
CA GLY A 20 15.17 15.05 -8.72
C GLY A 20 14.28 14.57 -9.88
N ARG A 21 14.82 13.83 -10.86
CA ARG A 21 14.06 13.37 -12.04
C ARG A 21 12.88 12.48 -11.64
N SER A 22 13.10 11.49 -10.77
CA SER A 22 12.05 10.55 -10.38
C SER A 22 10.96 11.22 -9.52
N ALA A 23 11.31 12.18 -8.67
CA ALA A 23 10.33 13.00 -7.95
C ALA A 23 9.45 13.82 -8.88
N ARG A 24 10.03 14.46 -9.92
CA ARG A 24 9.27 15.22 -10.93
C ARG A 24 8.31 14.34 -11.72
N GLU A 25 8.79 13.19 -12.17
CA GLU A 25 7.95 12.26 -12.92
C GLU A 25 6.81 11.72 -12.04
N PHE A 26 7.11 11.40 -10.78
CA PHE A 26 6.09 10.98 -9.81
C PHE A 26 5.02 12.06 -9.63
N LEU A 27 5.40 13.33 -9.43
CA LEU A 27 4.47 14.46 -9.34
C LEU A 27 3.56 14.55 -10.57
N SER A 28 4.13 14.44 -11.78
CA SER A 28 3.36 14.46 -13.03
C SER A 28 2.33 13.33 -13.09
N ARG A 29 2.68 12.13 -12.62
CA ARG A 29 1.74 11.00 -12.55
C ARG A 29 0.62 11.24 -11.53
N CYS A 30 0.91 11.86 -10.38
CA CYS A 30 -0.11 12.24 -9.39
C CYS A 30 -1.08 13.30 -9.93
N GLN A 31 -0.62 14.20 -10.79
CA GLN A 31 -1.43 15.27 -11.38
C GLN A 31 -2.18 14.84 -12.66
N SER A 32 -2.02 13.59 -13.10
CA SER A 32 -2.72 13.11 -14.29
C SER A 32 -4.25 13.10 -14.09
N PRO A 33 -5.06 13.37 -15.13
CA PRO A 33 -6.52 13.40 -15.02
C PRO A 33 -7.10 12.12 -14.41
N ALA A 34 -6.54 10.96 -14.77
CA ALA A 34 -6.96 9.67 -14.24
C ALA A 34 -6.65 9.52 -12.73
N ALA A 35 -5.52 10.07 -12.26
CA ALA A 35 -5.16 10.05 -10.85
C ALA A 35 -6.09 10.96 -10.04
N THR A 36 -6.28 12.20 -10.49
CA THR A 36 -7.18 13.17 -9.83
C THR A 36 -8.64 12.69 -9.81
N ALA A 37 -9.11 12.07 -10.91
CA ALA A 37 -10.45 11.48 -10.96
C ALA A 37 -10.64 10.33 -9.98
N SER A 38 -9.57 9.60 -9.63
CA SER A 38 -9.66 8.49 -8.68
C SER A 38 -9.83 8.95 -7.23
N ASN A 39 -9.34 10.15 -6.88
CA ASN A 39 -9.53 10.78 -5.59
C ASN A 39 -9.30 12.30 -5.69
N PRO A 40 -10.36 13.11 -5.83
CA PRO A 40 -10.24 14.57 -5.96
C PRO A 40 -9.84 15.25 -4.65
N ASP A 41 -10.03 14.59 -3.50
CA ASP A 41 -9.73 15.15 -2.17
C ASP A 41 -8.25 14.98 -1.78
N CYS A 42 -7.50 14.13 -2.50
CA CYS A 42 -6.08 13.93 -2.26
C CYS A 42 -5.29 15.22 -2.54
N LYS A 43 -4.69 15.79 -1.49
CA LYS A 43 -3.89 17.02 -1.61
C LYS A 43 -2.51 16.71 -2.18
N VAL A 44 -2.20 17.22 -3.37
CA VAL A 44 -0.88 17.06 -4.00
C VAL A 44 -0.12 18.38 -3.94
N GLU A 45 1.00 18.40 -3.23
CA GLU A 45 1.84 19.58 -3.01
C GLU A 45 3.24 19.39 -3.61
N CYS A 46 3.77 20.46 -4.19
CA CYS A 46 5.12 20.51 -4.74
C CYS A 46 5.96 21.52 -3.96
N LEU A 47 7.08 21.05 -3.39
CA LEU A 47 8.02 21.87 -2.64
C LEU A 47 9.35 21.95 -3.40
N VAL A 48 9.54 23.07 -4.10
CA VAL A 48 10.81 23.35 -4.76
C VAL A 48 11.82 23.84 -3.72
N ARG A 49 13.00 23.20 -3.70
CA ARG A 49 14.12 23.57 -2.83
C ARG A 49 15.43 23.49 -3.61
N LEU A 50 16.31 24.48 -3.38
CA LEU A 50 17.65 24.52 -3.98
C LEU A 50 18.64 23.56 -3.32
N GLN A 51 18.37 23.15 -2.08
CA GLN A 51 19.29 22.36 -1.25
C GLN A 51 18.60 21.12 -0.68
N GLY A 52 19.40 20.08 -0.43
CA GLY A 52 19.00 18.80 0.16
C GLY A 52 18.42 17.80 -0.85
N ASP A 53 18.34 16.55 -0.41
CA ASP A 53 17.93 15.44 -1.27
C ASP A 53 16.43 15.44 -1.61
N PRO A 54 16.06 14.96 -2.81
CA PRO A 54 14.68 14.90 -3.24
C PRO A 54 13.95 13.73 -2.58
N TYR A 55 12.76 13.98 -2.07
CA TYR A 55 11.92 12.97 -1.42
C TYR A 55 10.44 13.19 -1.70
N VAL A 56 9.66 12.14 -1.46
CA VAL A 56 8.20 12.17 -1.47
C VAL A 56 7.71 11.81 -0.08
N ILE A 57 6.73 12.56 0.43
CA ILE A 57 5.96 12.18 1.61
C ILE A 57 4.57 11.77 1.13
N VAL A 58 4.13 10.59 1.54
CA VAL A 58 2.81 10.07 1.27
C VAL A 58 2.08 9.89 2.60
N GLN A 59 0.91 10.49 2.72
CA GLN A 59 0.00 10.31 3.84
C GLN A 59 -1.21 9.54 3.34
N TYR A 60 -1.46 8.39 3.95
CA TYR A 60 -2.58 7.52 3.63
C TYR A 60 -3.83 7.93 4.44
N THR A 61 -5.00 7.46 4.01
CA THR A 61 -6.30 7.74 4.66
C THR A 61 -6.38 7.24 6.11
N ASN A 62 -5.63 6.19 6.45
CA ASN A 62 -5.50 5.66 7.82
C ASN A 62 -4.50 6.45 8.69
N GLN A 63 -4.10 7.65 8.28
CA GLN A 63 -3.12 8.51 8.95
C GLN A 63 -1.67 7.97 8.96
N LYS A 64 -1.41 6.79 8.38
CA LYS A 64 -0.03 6.33 8.16
C LYS A 64 0.68 7.32 7.25
N GLN A 65 1.91 7.65 7.58
CA GLN A 65 2.76 8.51 6.77
C GLN A 65 4.06 7.79 6.44
N GLU A 66 4.51 7.96 5.21
CA GLU A 66 5.75 7.38 4.72
C GLU A 66 6.55 8.44 3.98
N ARG A 67 7.87 8.46 4.24
CA ARG A 67 8.82 9.27 3.48
C ARG A 67 9.66 8.35 2.62
N ILE A 68 9.71 8.64 1.33
CA ILE A 68 10.44 7.87 0.33
C ILE A 68 11.49 8.79 -0.30
N ASP A 69 12.77 8.50 -0.06
CA ASP A 69 13.85 9.21 -0.73
C ASP A 69 13.92 8.78 -2.20
N THR A 70 13.99 9.76 -3.09
CA THR A 70 13.85 9.53 -4.54
C THR A 70 15.17 9.58 -5.30
N GLY A 71 16.26 10.01 -4.65
CA GLY A 71 17.56 10.17 -5.30
C GLY A 71 18.17 8.86 -5.83
N SER A 72 17.85 7.73 -5.21
CA SER A 72 18.35 6.39 -5.59
C SER A 72 17.28 5.47 -6.16
N LYS A 73 16.02 5.91 -6.24
CA LYS A 73 14.87 5.08 -6.65
C LYS A 73 14.30 5.58 -7.97
N THR A 74 13.93 4.63 -8.83
CA THR A 74 13.16 4.96 -10.04
C THR A 74 11.71 5.28 -9.67
N VAL A 75 11.01 5.98 -10.57
CA VAL A 75 9.58 6.25 -10.39
C VAL A 75 8.76 4.97 -10.24
N ALA A 76 9.16 3.90 -10.94
CA ALA A 76 8.47 2.62 -10.90
C ALA A 76 8.58 1.96 -9.53
N GLN A 77 9.76 2.05 -8.90
CA GLN A 77 9.97 1.56 -7.53
C GLN A 77 9.18 2.36 -6.49
N ILE A 78 9.13 3.69 -6.65
CA ILE A 78 8.33 4.56 -5.77
C ILE A 78 6.85 4.19 -5.87
N LEU A 79 6.34 4.01 -7.10
CA LEU A 79 4.94 3.62 -7.33
C LEU A 79 4.64 2.22 -6.80
N ALA A 80 5.53 1.25 -7.01
CA ALA A 80 5.35 -0.10 -6.50
C ALA A 80 5.26 -0.11 -4.96
N GLN A 81 6.11 0.66 -4.28
CA GLN A 81 6.10 0.79 -2.83
C GLN A 81 4.77 1.39 -2.32
N ILE A 82 4.29 2.46 -2.95
CA ILE A 82 3.03 3.11 -2.56
C ILE A 82 1.82 2.20 -2.85
N ASN A 83 1.82 1.53 -4.01
CA ASN A 83 0.74 0.63 -4.40
C ASN A 83 0.64 -0.57 -3.46
N ALA A 84 1.76 -1.16 -3.03
CA ALA A 84 1.75 -2.27 -2.08
C ALA A 84 1.02 -1.91 -0.79
N VAL A 85 1.32 -0.74 -0.21
CA VAL A 85 0.64 -0.25 1.01
C VAL A 85 -0.83 0.06 0.75
N ALA A 86 -1.15 0.67 -0.40
CA ALA A 86 -2.54 0.98 -0.77
C ALA A 86 -3.38 -0.28 -1.01
N GLU A 87 -2.80 -1.33 -1.57
CA GLU A 87 -3.45 -2.62 -1.79
C GLU A 87 -3.73 -3.33 -0.46
N GLU A 88 -2.75 -3.37 0.45
CA GLU A 88 -2.94 -3.89 1.82
C GLU A 88 -4.11 -3.20 2.53
N MET A 89 -4.20 -1.86 2.41
CA MET A 89 -5.30 -1.09 2.98
C MET A 89 -6.64 -1.45 2.34
N THR A 90 -6.67 -1.58 1.02
CA THR A 90 -7.89 -1.93 0.28
C THR A 90 -8.38 -3.33 0.66
N ILE A 91 -7.47 -4.31 0.79
CA ILE A 91 -7.79 -5.66 1.23
C ILE A 91 -8.34 -5.63 2.67
N THR A 92 -7.70 -4.88 3.56
CA THR A 92 -8.14 -4.75 4.96
C THR A 92 -9.54 -4.14 5.06
N GLU A 93 -9.82 -3.11 4.27
CA GLU A 93 -11.15 -2.50 4.18
C GLU A 93 -12.21 -3.47 3.64
N MET A 94 -11.87 -4.26 2.61
CA MET A 94 -12.76 -5.27 2.04
C MET A 94 -13.07 -6.38 3.06
N LEU A 95 -12.06 -6.90 3.75
CA LEU A 95 -12.22 -7.92 4.80
C LEU A 95 -13.04 -7.39 5.98
N SER A 96 -12.86 -6.13 6.35
CA SER A 96 -13.65 -5.49 7.40
C SER A 96 -15.11 -5.36 6.99
N LYS A 97 -15.38 -4.93 5.75
CA LYS A 97 -16.74 -4.82 5.21
C LYS A 97 -17.44 -6.18 5.09
N ALA A 98 -16.68 -7.23 4.77
CA ALA A 98 -17.18 -8.60 4.69
C ALA A 98 -17.44 -9.24 6.07
N GLY A 99 -17.07 -8.57 7.18
CA GLY A 99 -17.28 -9.08 8.54
C GLY A 99 -16.40 -10.29 8.90
N VAL A 100 -15.29 -10.51 8.17
CA VAL A 100 -14.38 -11.66 8.35
C VAL A 100 -13.40 -11.42 9.50
N LEU A 101 -13.09 -10.15 9.81
CA LEU A 101 -12.08 -9.74 10.81
C LEU A 101 -12.42 -10.10 12.27
N GLY A 102 -13.60 -10.64 12.56
CA GLY A 102 -14.00 -11.08 13.90
C GLY A 102 -14.66 -12.47 13.95
N LYS A 103 -14.77 -13.17 12.83
CA LYS A 103 -15.31 -14.53 12.79
C LYS A 103 -14.15 -15.52 12.78
N LYS A 104 -14.03 -16.27 13.87
CA LYS A 104 -13.21 -17.48 13.92
C LYS A 104 -13.58 -18.33 12.69
N LEU A 105 -12.65 -18.46 11.76
CA LEU A 105 -12.82 -19.32 10.60
C LEU A 105 -12.71 -20.76 11.08
N ASP A 106 -13.82 -21.31 11.57
CA ASP A 106 -13.97 -22.75 11.67
C ASP A 106 -13.95 -23.29 10.24
N SER A 107 -12.75 -23.66 9.80
CA SER A 107 -12.52 -24.36 8.55
C SER A 107 -12.99 -25.80 8.77
N ASP A 108 -14.30 -26.02 8.78
CA ASP A 108 -14.91 -27.34 8.80
C ASP A 108 -14.77 -27.97 7.40
N TRP A 109 -13.52 -28.30 7.04
CA TRP A 109 -13.25 -29.28 5.99
C TRP A 109 -13.43 -30.64 6.65
N GLY A 110 -14.66 -31.15 6.58
CA GLY A 110 -15.04 -32.46 7.10
C GLY A 110 -14.10 -33.56 6.62
N VAL A 111 -13.18 -33.96 7.49
CA VAL A 111 -12.49 -35.26 7.40
C VAL A 111 -13.38 -36.25 8.15
N GLN A 112 -14.37 -36.77 7.43
CA GLN A 112 -15.17 -37.89 7.87
C GLN A 112 -14.39 -39.17 7.51
N ASN A 113 -13.48 -39.60 8.39
CA ASN A 113 -12.95 -40.96 8.35
C ASN A 113 -13.59 -41.77 9.48
N ASP A 114 -14.65 -42.47 9.07
CA ASP A 114 -15.39 -43.45 9.82
C ASP A 114 -14.61 -44.79 9.89
N VAL A 115 -14.77 -45.47 11.04
CA VAL A 115 -14.52 -46.89 11.32
C VAL A 115 -13.07 -47.39 11.48
N GLY A 116 -12.73 -47.68 12.75
CA GLY A 116 -11.56 -48.48 13.11
C GLY A 116 -11.54 -48.97 14.57
N THR A 117 -12.70 -49.28 15.17
CA THR A 117 -12.74 -50.02 16.44
C THR A 117 -12.46 -51.51 16.20
N SER A 118 -11.28 -52.00 16.59
CA SER A 118 -11.15 -53.38 17.07
C SER A 118 -10.03 -53.48 18.10
N SER A 119 -10.48 -53.64 19.34
CA SER A 119 -9.73 -53.99 20.53
C SER A 119 -8.91 -55.27 20.36
N LYS A 120 -7.67 -55.29 20.88
CA LYS A 120 -7.04 -56.45 21.54
C LYS A 120 -5.72 -56.06 22.23
N THR A 121 -5.81 -55.77 23.52
CA THR A 121 -4.79 -56.13 24.54
C THR A 121 -4.79 -57.67 24.69
N PRO A 122 -3.70 -58.34 25.13
CA PRO A 122 -3.11 -58.13 26.48
C PRO A 122 -1.58 -58.34 26.63
N HIS A 123 -1.11 -57.99 27.84
CA HIS A 123 0.02 -58.50 28.68
C HIS A 123 1.02 -59.48 28.02
N GLU A 124 2.33 -59.37 28.20
CA GLU A 124 3.15 -59.18 29.42
C GLU A 124 4.36 -58.24 29.22
#